data_AF-A0A5J5QL38-F1
#
_entry.id   AF-A0A5J5QL38-F1
#
_cell.length_a   1.000
_cell.length_b   1.000
_cell.length_c   1.000
_cell.angle_alpha   90.00
_cell.angle_beta   90.00
_cell.angle_gamma   90.00
#
_symmetry.space_group_name_H-M   'P 1'
#
loop_
_entity.id
_entity.type
_entity.pdbx_description
1 polymer ?
#
loop_
_entity_poly.entity_id
_entity_poly.type
_entity_poly.pdbx_seq_one_letter_code
_entity_poly.pdbx_strand_id
1 'polypeptide(L)'
;MECNKEEAIRARGIAEHKMKNDDFEGAKRLVLKAQKLFPELENIAQLLTVCNVHHCAKLKFNGSEMDWYGILQLDRSANMSSIKKQYRKLALLLHPDKNKFAGAEAAFKLIGEANAVLADQTKRSLYDMKTASKAPHPSNTASVEHEL
;
A
#
# COMPACT_ATOMS: atom_id res chain seq x y z
N MET A 1 -1.10 -29.23 15.97
CA MET A 1 -0.74 -27.85 15.55
C MET A 1 -1.21 -27.52 14.12
N GLU A 2 -2.05 -28.34 13.49
CA GLU A 2 -2.51 -28.13 12.10
C GLU A 2 -3.70 -27.16 11.96
N CYS A 3 -4.44 -26.92 13.04
CA CYS A 3 -5.65 -26.10 13.03
C CYS A 3 -5.41 -24.64 12.56
N ASN A 4 -4.26 -24.05 12.92
CA ASN A 4 -3.93 -22.67 12.55
C ASN A 4 -3.60 -22.54 11.05
N LYS A 5 -2.95 -23.56 10.46
CA LYS A 5 -2.63 -23.58 9.03
C LYS A 5 -3.90 -23.70 8.19
N GLU A 6 -4.81 -24.59 8.58
CA GLU A 6 -6.10 -24.71 7.89
C GLU A 6 -6.97 -23.46 8.02
N GLU A 7 -7.05 -22.84 9.21
CA GLU A 7 -7.79 -21.58 9.37
C GLU A 7 -7.19 -20.47 8.49
N ALA A 8 -5.86 -20.37 8.39
CA ALA A 8 -5.21 -19.38 7.53
C ALA A 8 -5.52 -19.62 6.03
N ILE A 9 -5.52 -20.88 5.58
CA ILE A 9 -5.89 -21.25 4.20
C ILE A 9 -7.37 -20.92 3.93
N ARG A 10 -8.27 -21.25 4.87
CA ARG A 10 -9.70 -20.91 4.78
C ARG A 10 -9.90 -19.40 4.69
N ALA A 11 -9.27 -18.63 5.58
CA ALA A 11 -9.35 -17.18 5.59
C ALA A 11 -8.86 -16.55 4.27
N ARG A 12 -7.78 -17.09 3.67
CA ARG A 12 -7.27 -16.68 2.35
C ARG A 12 -8.33 -16.86 1.26
N GLY A 13 -8.94 -18.04 1.17
CA GLY A 13 -9.97 -18.33 0.17
C GLY A 13 -11.20 -17.42 0.29
N ILE A 14 -11.62 -17.12 1.53
CA ILE A 14 -12.74 -16.20 1.78
C ILE A 14 -12.35 -14.76 1.39
N ALA A 15 -11.12 -14.35 1.67
CA ALA A 15 -10.62 -13.03 1.29
C ALA A 15 -10.60 -12.85 -0.23
N GLU A 16 -10.14 -13.84 -1.00
CA GLU A 16 -10.23 -13.84 -2.47
C GLU A 16 -11.66 -13.64 -2.97
N HIS A 17 -12.62 -14.36 -2.37
CA HIS A 17 -14.02 -14.23 -2.74
C HIS A 17 -14.56 -12.83 -2.43
N LYS A 18 -14.21 -12.27 -1.26
CA LYS A 18 -14.59 -10.90 -0.89
C LYS A 18 -14.01 -9.85 -1.84
N MET A 19 -12.77 -10.02 -2.30
CA MET A 19 -12.16 -9.12 -3.28
C MET A 19 -12.88 -9.12 -4.63
N LYS A 20 -13.44 -10.26 -5.05
CA LYS A 20 -14.30 -10.34 -6.25
C LYS A 20 -15.65 -9.65 -6.07
N ASN A 21 -16.10 -9.44 -4.84
CA ASN A 21 -17.36 -8.76 -4.50
C ASN A 21 -17.11 -7.29 -4.11
N ASP A 22 -15.98 -6.70 -4.51
CA ASP A 22 -15.57 -5.32 -4.16
C ASP A 22 -15.42 -5.04 -2.65
N ASP A 23 -15.48 -6.06 -1.80
CA ASP A 23 -15.41 -5.99 -0.34
C ASP A 23 -13.96 -6.12 0.16
N PHE A 24 -13.15 -5.11 -0.13
CA PHE A 24 -11.74 -5.08 0.27
C PHE A 24 -11.54 -4.91 1.78
N GLU A 25 -12.51 -4.33 2.50
CA GLU A 25 -12.44 -4.16 3.96
C GLU A 25 -12.56 -5.50 4.69
N GLY A 26 -13.55 -6.32 4.32
CA GLY A 26 -13.68 -7.66 4.88
C GLY A 26 -12.52 -8.56 4.47
N ALA A 27 -12.05 -8.44 3.21
CA ALA A 27 -10.87 -9.15 2.75
C ALA A 27 -9.64 -8.82 3.62
N LYS A 28 -9.36 -7.54 3.87
CA LYS A 28 -8.24 -7.09 4.71
C LYS A 28 -8.27 -7.72 6.10
N ARG A 29 -9.43 -7.77 6.76
CA ARG A 29 -9.57 -8.39 8.09
C ARG A 29 -9.21 -9.87 8.07
N LEU A 30 -9.65 -10.59 7.05
CA LEU A 30 -9.34 -12.01 6.87
C LEU A 30 -7.86 -12.23 6.57
N VAL A 31 -7.25 -11.39 5.72
CA VAL A 31 -5.81 -11.46 5.44
C VAL A 31 -5.00 -11.21 6.71
N LEU A 32 -5.36 -10.20 7.51
CA LEU A 32 -4.71 -9.89 8.78
C LEU A 32 -4.86 -11.04 9.78
N LYS A 33 -6.04 -11.67 9.84
CA LYS A 33 -6.25 -12.86 10.66
C LYS A 33 -5.36 -14.02 10.19
N ALA A 34 -5.33 -14.30 8.89
CA ALA A 34 -4.47 -15.32 8.31
C ALA A 34 -2.99 -15.04 8.61
N GLN A 35 -2.54 -13.78 8.50
CA GLN A 35 -1.17 -13.37 8.79
C GLN A 35 -0.79 -13.58 10.25
N LYS A 36 -1.70 -13.27 11.18
CA LYS A 36 -1.48 -13.50 12.62
C LYS A 36 -1.42 -14.99 12.95
N LEU A 37 -2.24 -15.81 12.30
CA LEU A 37 -2.28 -17.25 12.53
C LEU A 37 -1.07 -17.97 11.92
N PHE A 38 -0.68 -17.58 10.71
CA PHE A 38 0.40 -18.22 9.97
C PHE A 38 1.08 -17.22 9.01
N PRO A 39 2.06 -16.44 9.46
CA PRO A 39 2.70 -15.40 8.64
C PRO A 39 3.52 -15.96 7.48
N GLU A 40 3.92 -17.24 7.57
CA GLU A 40 4.67 -17.96 6.54
C GLU A 40 3.77 -18.54 5.44
N LEU A 41 2.44 -18.33 5.52
CA LEU A 41 1.53 -18.85 4.52
C LEU A 41 1.85 -18.19 3.17
N GLU A 42 2.06 -19.04 2.17
CA GLU A 42 2.27 -18.58 0.81
C GLU A 42 1.09 -17.70 0.35
N ASN A 43 1.41 -16.54 -0.22
CA ASN A 43 0.47 -15.58 -0.80
C ASN A 43 -0.26 -14.62 0.17
N ILE A 44 0.01 -14.65 1.49
CA ILE A 44 -0.59 -13.66 2.43
C ILE A 44 -0.11 -12.24 2.16
N ALA A 45 1.20 -12.05 1.99
CA ALA A 45 1.77 -10.72 1.76
C ALA A 45 1.21 -10.12 0.46
N GLN A 46 1.04 -10.93 -0.57
CA GLN A 46 0.41 -10.55 -1.84
C GLN A 46 -1.01 -10.04 -1.64
N LEU A 47 -1.83 -10.83 -0.96
CA LEU A 47 -3.24 -10.51 -0.70
C LEU A 47 -3.37 -9.24 0.16
N LEU A 48 -2.50 -9.08 1.15
CA LEU A 48 -2.46 -7.90 2.03
C LEU A 48 -2.08 -6.66 1.22
N THR A 49 -1.10 -6.78 0.34
CA THR A 49 -0.70 -5.70 -0.56
C THR A 49 -1.85 -5.27 -1.45
N VAL A 50 -2.55 -6.21 -2.12
CA VAL A 50 -3.70 -5.85 -2.95
C VAL A 50 -4.78 -5.17 -2.12
N CYS A 51 -5.13 -5.71 -0.95
CA CYS A 51 -6.14 -5.11 -0.07
C CYS A 51 -5.76 -3.69 0.36
N ASN A 52 -4.51 -3.44 0.76
CA ASN A 52 -4.05 -2.11 1.15
C ASN A 52 -4.06 -1.13 -0.04
N VAL A 53 -3.57 -1.56 -1.21
CA VAL A 53 -3.56 -0.70 -2.41
C VAL A 53 -4.97 -0.32 -2.83
N HIS A 54 -5.91 -1.28 -2.86
CA HIS A 54 -7.30 -1.01 -3.19
C HIS A 54 -7.99 -0.15 -2.13
N HIS A 55 -7.70 -0.37 -0.85
CA HIS A 55 -8.24 0.47 0.22
C HIS A 55 -7.73 1.91 0.09
N CYS A 56 -6.44 2.14 -0.17
CA CYS A 56 -5.90 3.47 -0.44
C CYS A 56 -6.43 4.08 -1.75
N ALA A 57 -6.71 3.26 -2.76
CA ALA A 57 -7.31 3.74 -4.02
C ALA A 57 -8.80 4.12 -3.85
N LYS A 58 -9.55 3.38 -3.02
CA LYS A 58 -10.95 3.69 -2.67
C LYS A 58 -11.03 4.90 -1.73
N LEU A 59 -10.14 4.99 -0.75
CA LEU A 59 -9.99 6.13 0.14
C LEU A 59 -9.24 7.26 -0.57
N LYS A 60 -9.90 7.91 -1.54
CA LYS A 60 -9.37 9.13 -2.16
C LYS A 60 -9.01 10.13 -1.06
N PHE A 61 -7.75 10.57 -1.01
CA PHE A 61 -7.36 11.62 -0.08
C PHE A 61 -8.06 12.91 -0.53
N ASN A 62 -8.94 13.44 0.33
CA ASN A 62 -9.66 14.70 0.12
C ASN A 62 -10.36 14.84 -1.25
N GLY A 63 -11.05 13.79 -1.70
CA GLY A 63 -12.12 13.90 -2.70
C GLY A 63 -11.70 14.08 -4.16
N SER A 64 -10.41 14.12 -4.51
CA SER A 64 -10.00 14.19 -5.93
C SER A 64 -8.64 13.60 -6.28
N GLU A 65 -7.73 13.34 -5.32
CA GLU A 65 -6.40 12.80 -5.65
C GLU A 65 -6.07 11.48 -4.93
N MET A 66 -5.40 10.61 -5.68
CA MET A 66 -4.91 9.33 -5.19
C MET A 66 -3.66 9.57 -4.34
N ASP A 67 -3.61 8.94 -3.16
CA ASP A 67 -2.44 9.00 -2.30
C ASP A 67 -1.37 8.03 -2.83
N TRP A 68 -0.48 8.54 -3.70
CA TRP A 68 0.58 7.72 -4.31
C TRP A 68 1.54 7.15 -3.27
N TYR A 69 1.77 7.88 -2.18
CA TYR A 69 2.59 7.42 -1.06
C TYR A 69 1.92 6.23 -0.36
N GLY A 70 0.63 6.33 -0.03
CA GLY A 70 -0.18 5.27 0.57
C GLY A 70 -0.33 4.04 -0.33
N ILE A 71 -0.46 4.23 -1.65
CA ILE A 71 -0.45 3.12 -2.63
C ILE A 71 0.86 2.33 -2.57
N LEU A 72 2.00 3.02 -2.42
CA LEU A 72 3.29 2.37 -2.20
C LEU A 72 3.49 1.89 -0.75
N GLN A 73 2.51 2.08 0.13
CA GLN A 73 2.63 1.83 1.58
C GLN A 73 3.81 2.58 2.20
N LEU A 74 4.02 3.82 1.74
CA LEU A 74 5.04 4.71 2.22
C LEU A 74 4.43 5.95 2.84
N ASP A 75 5.20 6.56 3.73
CA ASP A 75 4.87 7.87 4.28
C ASP A 75 5.17 8.98 3.25
N ARG A 76 4.51 10.13 3.37
CA ARG A 76 4.79 11.31 2.52
C ARG A 76 6.22 11.83 2.69
N SER A 77 6.80 11.57 3.87
CA SER A 77 8.20 11.85 4.17
C SER A 77 9.18 10.85 3.51
N ALA A 78 8.69 9.86 2.76
CA ALA A 78 9.55 8.86 2.15
C ALA A 78 10.50 9.46 1.08
N ASN A 79 11.75 9.01 1.15
CA ASN A 79 12.79 9.36 0.19
C ASN A 79 12.67 8.55 -1.11
N MET A 80 13.23 9.10 -2.19
CA MET A 80 13.30 8.45 -3.51
C MET A 80 13.89 7.03 -3.44
N SER A 81 14.88 6.80 -2.57
CA SER A 81 15.47 5.49 -2.33
C SER A 81 14.45 4.51 -1.73
N SER A 82 13.64 4.95 -0.76
CA SER A 82 12.58 4.16 -0.15
C SER A 82 11.47 3.83 -1.16
N ILE A 83 11.07 4.80 -1.98
CA ILE A 83 10.10 4.64 -3.07
C ILE A 83 10.56 3.53 -4.03
N LYS A 84 11.77 3.62 -4.57
CA LYS A 84 12.31 2.59 -5.50
C LYS A 84 12.48 1.22 -4.84
N LYS A 85 12.90 1.17 -3.57
CA LYS A 85 13.04 -0.10 -2.83
C LYS A 85 11.68 -0.75 -2.58
N GLN A 86 10.70 0.04 -2.17
CA GLN A 86 9.37 -0.45 -1.86
C GLN A 86 8.62 -0.87 -3.13
N TYR A 87 8.70 -0.08 -4.21
CA TYR A 87 8.17 -0.45 -5.51
C TYR A 87 8.68 -1.82 -5.97
N ARG A 88 9.99 -2.06 -5.89
CA ARG A 88 10.58 -3.37 -6.25
C ARG A 88 10.02 -4.52 -5.41
N LYS A 89 9.87 -4.32 -4.09
CA LYS A 89 9.26 -5.32 -3.21
C LYS A 89 7.81 -5.59 -3.58
N LEU A 90 7.01 -4.54 -3.80
CA LEU A 90 5.60 -4.67 -4.16
C LEU A 90 5.40 -5.28 -5.54
N ALA A 91 6.24 -4.96 -6.52
CA ALA A 91 6.19 -5.55 -7.85
C ALA A 91 6.47 -7.05 -7.84
N LEU A 92 7.43 -7.50 -7.01
CA LEU A 92 7.71 -8.93 -6.80
C LEU A 92 6.55 -9.64 -6.09
N LEU A 93 5.90 -8.96 -5.15
CA LEU A 93 4.71 -9.50 -4.46
C LEU A 93 3.50 -9.55 -5.41
N LEU A 94 3.23 -8.52 -6.18
CA LEU A 94 2.09 -8.45 -7.10
C LEU A 94 2.35 -9.11 -8.46
N HIS A 95 3.43 -9.89 -8.59
CA HIS A 95 3.81 -10.45 -9.87
C HIS A 95 2.72 -11.40 -10.42
N PRO A 96 2.25 -11.22 -11.66
CA PRO A 96 1.11 -11.96 -12.23
C PRO A 96 1.37 -13.47 -12.39
N ASP A 97 2.65 -13.88 -12.36
CA ASP A 97 3.05 -15.29 -12.38
C ASP A 97 2.59 -16.06 -11.13
N LYS A 98 2.77 -15.45 -9.96
CA LYS A 98 2.40 -16.05 -8.67
C LYS A 98 1.05 -15.58 -8.14
N ASN A 99 0.68 -14.33 -8.44
CA ASN A 99 -0.50 -13.70 -7.88
C ASN A 99 -1.60 -13.53 -8.94
N LYS A 100 -2.53 -14.48 -8.98
CA LYS A 100 -3.70 -14.48 -9.88
C LYS A 100 -4.98 -13.96 -9.21
N PHE A 101 -4.86 -13.24 -8.09
CA PHE A 101 -6.01 -12.73 -7.36
C PHE A 101 -6.71 -11.57 -8.07
N ALA A 102 -8.01 -11.43 -7.81
CA ALA A 102 -8.80 -10.31 -8.33
C ALA A 102 -8.23 -8.99 -7.80
N GLY A 103 -7.92 -8.06 -8.71
CA GLY A 103 -7.34 -6.77 -8.35
C GLY A 103 -5.82 -6.73 -8.22
N ALA A 104 -5.10 -7.85 -8.39
CA ALA A 104 -3.64 -7.87 -8.40
C ALA A 104 -3.06 -7.03 -9.55
N GLU A 105 -3.61 -7.17 -10.76
CA GLU A 105 -3.24 -6.34 -11.93
C GLU A 105 -3.50 -4.85 -11.69
N ALA A 106 -4.68 -4.52 -11.15
CA ALA A 106 -5.04 -3.14 -10.82
C ALA A 106 -4.07 -2.55 -9.77
N ALA A 107 -3.73 -3.33 -8.73
CA ALA A 107 -2.77 -2.91 -7.73
C ALA A 107 -1.36 -2.73 -8.32
N PHE A 108 -0.94 -3.62 -9.24
CA PHE A 108 0.35 -3.52 -9.94
C PHE A 108 0.42 -2.24 -10.79
N LYS A 109 -0.65 -1.92 -11.51
CA LYS A 109 -0.75 -0.68 -12.28
C LYS A 109 -0.64 0.54 -11.37
N LEU A 110 -1.37 0.56 -10.26
CA LEU A 110 -1.36 1.66 -9.28
C LEU A 110 0.04 1.91 -8.69
N ILE A 111 0.78 0.86 -8.29
CA ILE A 111 2.14 1.05 -7.76
C ILE A 111 3.12 1.55 -8.85
N GLY A 112 2.89 1.16 -10.11
CA GLY A 112 3.67 1.63 -11.26
C GLY A 112 3.46 3.12 -11.51
N GLU A 113 2.20 3.56 -11.53
CA GLU A 113 1.84 4.97 -11.68
C GLU A 113 2.36 5.81 -10.49
N ALA A 114 2.19 5.31 -9.26
CA ALA A 114 2.71 5.96 -8.07
C ALA A 114 4.23 6.18 -8.16
N ASN A 115 4.98 5.14 -8.51
CA ASN A 115 6.43 5.26 -8.67
C ASN A 115 6.78 6.18 -9.85
N ALA A 116 6.06 6.17 -10.96
CA ALA A 116 6.33 7.06 -12.10
C ALA A 116 6.09 8.55 -11.78
N VAL A 117 5.15 8.86 -10.88
CA VAL A 117 4.90 10.22 -10.38
C VAL A 117 5.94 10.62 -9.33
N LEU A 118 6.23 9.74 -8.37
CA LEU A 118 7.10 10.06 -7.24
C LEU A 118 8.59 9.94 -7.55
N ALA A 119 8.98 9.14 -8.54
CA ALA A 119 10.36 9.01 -8.99
C ALA A 119 10.81 10.18 -9.90
N ASP A 120 9.88 11.00 -10.36
CA ASP A 120 10.16 12.19 -11.15
C ASP A 120 10.04 13.43 -10.25
N GLN A 121 11.13 14.18 -10.12
CA GLN A 121 11.19 15.33 -9.21
C GLN A 121 10.15 16.40 -9.59
N THR A 122 9.95 16.63 -10.89
CA THR A 122 9.01 17.62 -11.40
C THR A 122 7.57 17.20 -11.10
N LYS A 123 7.22 15.94 -11.36
CA LYS A 123 5.88 15.41 -11.03
C LYS A 123 5.64 15.37 -9.53
N ARG A 124 6.64 14.99 -8.74
CA ARG A 124 6.57 15.02 -7.26
C ARG A 124 6.29 16.43 -6.77
N SER A 125 7.00 17.43 -7.27
CA SER A 125 6.77 18.84 -6.90
C SER A 125 5.38 19.33 -7.28
N LEU A 126 4.86 18.97 -8.46
CA LEU A 126 3.48 19.29 -8.85
C LEU A 126 2.45 18.64 -7.93
N TYR A 127 2.65 17.38 -7.59
CA TYR A 127 1.77 16.63 -6.70
C TYR A 127 1.81 17.16 -5.26
N ASP A 128 3.01 17.45 -4.75
CA ASP A 128 3.21 18.02 -3.42
C ASP A 128 2.59 19.42 -3.35
N MET A 129 2.77 20.27 -4.37
CA MET A 129 2.13 21.59 -4.44
C MET A 129 0.59 21.51 -4.43
N LYS A 130 0.02 20.54 -5.16
CA LYS A 130 -1.44 20.34 -5.23
C LYS A 130 -2.02 19.78 -3.94
N THR A 131 -1.29 18.89 -3.26
CA THR A 131 -1.73 18.27 -2.00
C THR A 131 -1.42 19.11 -0.76
N ALA A 132 -0.33 19.89 -0.77
CA ALA A 132 0.06 20.86 0.27
C ALA A 132 -0.91 22.05 0.36
N SER A 133 -1.64 22.34 -0.72
CA SER A 133 -2.66 23.40 -0.74
C SER A 133 -3.83 23.18 0.25
N LYS A 134 -3.93 22.00 0.90
CA LYS A 134 -5.04 21.68 1.82
C LYS A 134 -4.66 20.88 3.09
N ALA A 135 -3.40 20.87 3.55
CA ALA A 135 -3.06 20.29 4.86
C ALA A 135 -2.11 21.20 5.67
N PRO A 136 -2.35 21.39 6.99
CA PRO A 136 -1.55 22.25 7.83
C PRO A 136 -0.17 21.63 8.06
N HIS A 137 0.84 22.37 7.64
CA HIS A 137 2.24 22.24 8.02
C HIS A 137 2.39 22.07 9.55
N PRO A 138 3.01 20.99 10.07
CA PRO A 138 3.71 21.07 11.33
C PRO A 138 5.17 21.46 11.06
N SER A 139 5.45 22.71 11.39
CA SER A 139 6.71 23.28 11.88
C SER A 139 7.94 22.37 11.87
N ASN A 140 8.97 22.77 11.11
CA ASN A 140 10.35 22.49 11.49
C ASN A 140 10.86 23.66 12.35
N THR A 141 10.56 23.62 13.65
CA THR A 141 11.27 24.41 14.67
C THR A 141 12.18 23.45 15.43
N ALA A 142 13.49 23.58 15.24
CA ALA A 142 14.48 23.15 16.21
C ALA A 142 15.67 24.10 16.14
N SER A 143 15.72 24.96 17.13
CA SER A 143 16.78 25.89 17.48
C SER A 143 18.14 25.21 17.60
N VAL A 144 19.20 25.92 17.21
CA VAL A 144 20.46 25.90 17.95
C VAL A 144 20.83 27.34 18.23
N GLU A 145 20.45 27.80 19.43
CA GLU A 145 21.07 28.96 20.05
C GLU A 145 22.55 28.62 20.28
N HIS A 146 23.44 29.46 19.74
CA HIS A 146 24.86 29.43 20.08
C HIS A 146 25.11 30.67 20.94
N GLU A 147 25.00 30.46 22.25
CA GLU A 147 25.31 31.43 23.30
C GLU A 147 26.84 31.63 23.36
N LEU A 148 27.28 32.89 23.50
CA LEU A 148 28.67 33.28 23.78
C LEU A 148 28.68 34.12 25.06
#